data_AF-A0A391NEB6-F1
#
_entry.id   AF-A0A391NEB6-F1
#
_cell.length_a   1.000
_cell.length_b   1.000
_cell.length_c   1.000
_cell.angle_alpha   90.00
_cell.angle_beta   90.00
_cell.angle_gamma   90.00
#
_symmetry.space_group_name_H-M   'P 1'
#
loop_
_entity.id
_entity.type
_entity.pdbx_description
1 polymer ?
#
loop_
_entity_poly.entity_id
_entity_poly.type
_entity_poly.pdbx_seq_one_letter_code
_entity_poly.pdbx_strand_id
1 'polypeptide(L)' 'MLTRDEADGAAEVMLTAYCRACGCATPDEVRKACEMMISKAARAIEKYNDAGTAIEVLQRTARHVARVPAEEVANVH' A
#
# COMPACT_ATOMS: atom_id res chain seq x y z
N MET A 1 15.70 11.29 -11.14
CA MET A 1 15.39 10.11 -10.30
C MET A 1 14.96 10.66 -8.96
N LEU A 2 13.83 10.21 -8.41
CA LEU A 2 13.38 10.67 -7.10
C LEU A 2 14.33 10.11 -6.01
N THR A 3 14.53 10.86 -4.94
CA THR A 3 15.07 10.32 -3.69
C THR A 3 14.06 9.35 -3.06
N ARG A 4 14.51 8.57 -2.07
CA ARG A 4 13.62 7.64 -1.37
C ARG A 4 12.45 8.36 -0.70
N ASP A 5 12.69 9.49 -0.05
CA ASP A 5 11.68 10.23 0.70
C ASP A 5 10.69 10.91 -0.24
N GLU A 6 11.16 11.44 -1.37
CA GLU A 6 10.28 11.97 -2.42
C GLU A 6 9.42 10.87 -3.06
N ALA A 7 9.96 9.66 -3.24
CA ALA A 7 9.21 8.53 -3.76
C ALA A 7 8.13 8.04 -2.78
N ASP A 8 8.42 8.06 -1.48
CA ASP A 8 7.47 7.71 -0.42
C ASP A 8 6.32 8.72 -0.35
N GLY A 9 6.64 10.01 -0.29
CA GLY A 9 5.62 11.07 -0.31
C GLY A 9 4.78 11.06 -1.60
N ALA A 10 5.39 10.77 -2.75
CA ALA A 10 4.64 10.61 -4.00
C ALA A 10 3.69 9.40 -3.94
N ALA A 11 4.12 8.29 -3.34
CA ALA A 11 3.26 7.11 -3.15
C ALA A 11 2.05 7.43 -2.28
N GLU A 12 2.24 8.13 -1.17
CA GLU A 12 1.14 8.54 -0.28
C GLU A 12 0.10 9.43 -0.98
N VAL A 13 0.57 10.41 -1.78
CA VAL A 13 -0.30 11.28 -2.58
C VAL A 13 -1.11 10.46 -3.59
N MET A 14 -0.48 9.50 -4.28
CA MET A 14 -1.17 8.64 -5.24
C MET A 14 -2.22 7.75 -4.58
N LEU A 15 -1.91 7.15 -3.42
CA LEU A 15 -2.85 6.34 -2.65
C LEU A 15 -4.07 7.15 -2.22
N THR A 16 -3.85 8.37 -1.70
CA THR A 16 -4.92 9.28 -1.28
C THR A 16 -5.80 9.70 -2.46
N ALA A 17 -5.19 10.05 -3.59
CA ALA A 17 -5.90 10.42 -4.80
C ALA A 17 -6.76 9.26 -5.33
N TYR A 18 -6.25 8.03 -5.27
CA TYR A 18 -6.99 6.84 -5.67
C TYR A 18 -8.21 6.58 -4.78
N CYS A 19 -8.06 6.61 -3.45
CA CYS A 19 -9.17 6.44 -2.52
C CYS A 19 -10.27 7.51 -2.73
N ARG A 20 -9.88 8.76 -3.01
CA ARG A 20 -10.82 9.83 -3.37
C ARG A 20 -11.53 9.55 -4.70
N ALA A 21 -10.80 9.10 -5.72
CA ALA A 21 -11.37 8.75 -7.02
C ALA A 21 -12.34 7.57 -6.95
N CYS A 22 -12.11 6.62 -6.04
CA CYS A 22 -13.04 5.53 -5.74
C CYS A 22 -14.29 5.98 -4.96
N GLY A 23 -14.34 7.22 -4.46
CA GLY A 23 -15.46 7.72 -3.67
C GLY A 23 -15.56 7.05 -2.29
N CYS A 24 -14.45 6.57 -1.72
CA CYS A 24 -14.45 5.91 -0.42
C CYS A 24 -14.96 6.87 0.66
N ALA A 25 -16.07 6.54 1.32
CA ALA A 25 -16.69 7.30 2.39
C ALA A 25 -16.50 6.64 3.77
N THR A 26 -16.14 5.36 3.80
CA THR A 26 -15.94 4.58 5.02
C THR A 26 -14.54 3.98 5.11
N PRO A 27 -14.05 3.68 6.32
CA PRO A 27 -12.77 2.97 6.50
C PRO A 27 -12.72 1.61 5.78
N ASP A 28 -13.85 0.90 5.69
CA ASP A 28 -13.93 -0.39 4.99
C ASP A 28 -13.76 -0.23 3.47
N GLU A 29 -14.32 0.82 2.89
CA GLU A 29 -14.14 1.13 1.46
C GLU A 29 -12.69 1.53 1.15
N VAL A 30 -12.06 2.31 2.05
CA VAL A 30 -10.63 2.63 1.94
C VAL A 30 -9.80 1.36 1.98
N ARG A 31 -10.07 0.45 2.92
CA ARG A 31 -9.39 -0.86 3.00
C ARG A 31 -9.51 -1.64 1.70
N LYS A 32 -10.74 -1.79 1.16
CA LYS A 32 -10.98 -2.50 -0.11
C LYS A 32 -10.27 -1.86 -1.30
N ALA A 33 -10.25 -0.52 -1.38
CA ALA A 33 -9.52 0.20 -2.41
C ALA A 33 -8.00 -0.06 -2.33
N CYS A 34 -7.44 -0.02 -1.12
CA CYS A 34 -6.03 -0.35 -0.89
C CYS A 34 -5.68 -1.81 -1.21
N GLU A 35 -6.55 -2.77 -0.85
CA GLU A 35 -6.38 -4.19 -1.21
C GLU A 35 -6.31 -4.40 -2.72
N MET A 36 -7.16 -3.68 -3.47
CA MET A 36 -7.12 -3.71 -4.92
C MET A 36 -5.79 -3.14 -5.46
N MET A 37 -5.29 -2.04 -4.92
CA MET A 37 -3.99 -1.47 -5.33
C MET A 37 -2.83 -2.43 -5.05
N ILE A 38 -2.79 -3.02 -3.85
CA ILE A 38 -1.78 -4.05 -3.49
C ILE A 38 -1.84 -5.21 -4.47
N SER A 39 -3.04 -5.67 -4.83
CA SER A 39 -3.21 -6.75 -5.81
C SER A 39 -2.68 -6.38 -7.19
N LYS A 40 -2.92 -5.14 -7.65
CA LYS A 40 -2.37 -4.65 -8.94
C LYS A 40 -0.86 -4.50 -8.91
N ALA A 41 -0.29 -4.02 -7.80
CA ALA A 41 1.14 -3.92 -7.61
C ALA A 41 1.81 -5.32 -7.63
N ALA A 42 1.25 -6.29 -6.90
CA ALA A 42 1.73 -7.67 -6.93
C ALA A 42 1.68 -8.27 -8.35
N ARG A 43 0.59 -8.01 -9.10
CA ARG A 43 0.46 -8.50 -10.48
C ARG A 43 1.44 -7.83 -11.44
N ALA A 44 1.78 -6.56 -11.21
CA ALA A 44 2.83 -5.88 -11.96
C ALA A 44 4.21 -6.49 -11.66
N ILE A 45 4.52 -6.75 -10.38
CA ILE A 45 5.77 -7.43 -10.00
C ILE A 45 5.87 -8.80 -10.68
N GLU A 46 4.81 -9.61 -10.60
CA GLU A 46 4.76 -10.93 -11.26
C GLU A 46 5.01 -10.81 -12.77
N LYS A 47 4.38 -9.84 -13.44
CA LYS A 47 4.51 -9.63 -14.89
C LYS A 47 5.95 -9.28 -15.32
N TYR A 48 6.65 -8.46 -14.54
CA TYR A 48 7.99 -7.97 -14.88
C TYR A 48 9.13 -8.77 -14.22
N ASN A 49 8.79 -9.67 -13.31
CA ASN A 49 9.72 -10.54 -12.59
C ASN A 49 9.17 -11.98 -12.68
N ASP A 50 8.71 -12.52 -11.55
CA ASP A 50 8.10 -13.84 -11.43
C ASP A 50 7.14 -13.89 -10.23
N ALA A 51 6.37 -14.97 -10.12
CA ALA A 51 5.39 -15.16 -9.05
C ALA A 51 6.04 -15.29 -7.66
N GLY A 52 7.23 -15.90 -7.56
CA GLY A 52 7.97 -16.06 -6.31
C GLY A 52 8.40 -14.70 -5.75
N THR A 53 8.95 -13.84 -6.60
CA THR A 53 9.32 -12.46 -6.26
C THR A 53 8.11 -11.65 -5.78
N ALA A 54 6.95 -11.78 -6.46
CA ALA A 54 5.72 -11.12 -6.03
C ALA A 54 5.26 -11.58 -4.63
N ILE A 55 5.31 -12.90 -4.37
CA ILE A 55 4.96 -13.48 -3.06
C ILE A 55 5.92 -13.00 -1.97
N GLU A 56 7.23 -12.98 -2.24
CA GLU A 56 8.24 -12.51 -1.29
C GLU A 56 7.99 -11.06 -0.86
N VAL A 57 7.73 -10.17 -1.82
CA VAL A 57 7.42 -8.76 -1.55
C VAL A 57 6.17 -8.63 -0.69
N LEU A 58 5.08 -9.36 -1.02
CA LEU A 58 3.86 -9.36 -0.20
C LEU A 58 4.12 -9.84 1.23
N GLN A 59 4.87 -10.92 1.41
CA GLN A 59 5.23 -11.44 2.74
C GLN A 59 6.07 -10.44 3.53
N ARG A 60 7.04 -9.78 2.89
CA ARG A 60 7.87 -8.75 3.53
C ARG A 60 7.04 -7.55 3.96
N THR A 61 6.14 -7.08 3.11
CA THR A 61 5.21 -5.98 3.43
C THR A 61 4.30 -6.35 4.60
N ALA A 62 3.70 -7.55 4.60
CA ALA A 62 2.86 -8.02 5.69
C ALA A 62 3.62 -8.04 7.04
N ARG A 63 4.88 -8.50 7.04
CA ARG A 63 5.75 -8.48 8.23
C ARG A 63 6.10 -7.06 8.68
N HIS A 64 6.30 -6.13 7.74
CA HIS A 64 6.60 -4.73 8.05
C HIS A 64 5.40 -4.07 8.75
N VAL A 65 4.19 -4.24 8.22
CA VAL A 65 2.95 -3.72 8.83
C VAL A 65 2.70 -4.36 10.20
N ALA A 66 2.93 -5.66 10.35
CA ALA A 66 2.75 -6.35 11.63
C ALA A 66 3.78 -5.96 12.71
N ARG A 67 4.85 -5.25 12.34
CA ARG A 67 5.91 -4.80 13.26
C ARG A 67 5.71 -3.39 13.81
N VAL A 68 4.61 -2.71 13.47
CA VAL A 68 4.29 -1.40 14.06
C VAL A 68 3.96 -1.60 15.55
N PRO A 69 4.69 -0.94 16.49
CA PRO A 69 4.32 -0.94 17.90
C PRO A 69 2.95 -0.28 18.07
N ALA A 70 2.13 -0.81 18.98
CA ALA A 70 0.72 -0.42 19.19
C ALA A 70 0.47 1.07 19.54
N GLU A 71 1.51 1.91 19.59
CA GLU A 71 1.46 3.29 20.08
C GLU A 71 1.10 4.32 19.00
N GLU A 72 1.19 4.01 17.70
CA GLU A 72 0.87 4.98 16.62
C GLU A 72 -0.59 4.93 16.13
N VAL A 73 -1.37 3.93 16.53
CA VAL A 73 -2.80 3.79 16.12
C VAL A 73 -3.73 4.72 16.93
N ALA A 74 -3.21 5.40 17.96
CA ALA A 74 -4.00 6.22 18.88
C ALA A 74 -4.28 7.67 18.42
N ASN A 75 -3.69 8.15 17.31
CA ASN A 75 -3.77 9.57 16.91
C ASN A 75 -4.33 9.81 15.50
N VAL A 76 -5.41 9.11 15.15
CA VAL A 76 -6.27 9.55 14.04
C VAL A 76 -7.69 9.73 14.59
N HIS A 77 -7.97 10.94 15.07
CA HIS A 77 -9.30 11.44 15.44
C HIS A 77 -9.83 12.35 14.35
#